data_AF-A0A7L2I944-F1
#
_entry.id   AF-A0A7L2I944-F1
#
_cell.length_a   1.000
_cell.length_b   1.000
_cell.length_c   1.000
_cell.angle_alpha   90.00
_cell.angle_beta   90.00
_cell.angle_gamma   90.00
#
_symmetry.space_group_name_H-M   'P 1'
#
loop_
_entity.id
_entity.type
_entity.pdbx_description
1 polymer ?
#
loop_
_entity_poly.entity_id
_entity_poly.type
_entity_poly.pdbx_seq_one_letter_code
_entity_poly.pdbx_strand_id
1 'polypeptide(L)'
;YMVLLPFLIHTDSPEKVCVQLTHLNESVTLSAMLEYQGENRSLIDDVVSEKDVFTCIPFSLPKSNSTSIAFITVMVKGVTLQFRSRKSVLVQNSESLVFIQTDKPVYKPGQTVLFRIISLDKDFYPLNEKVE
;
A
#
# COMPACT_ATOMS: atom_id res chain seq x y z
N TYR A 1 7.28 20.50 7.38
CA TYR A 1 6.86 19.08 7.43
C TYR A 1 6.59 18.59 6.01
N MET A 2 6.81 17.31 5.75
CA MET A 2 6.52 16.66 4.47
C MET A 2 5.98 15.25 4.75
N VAL A 3 4.99 14.83 3.97
CA VAL A 3 4.39 13.50 4.05
C VAL A 3 4.41 12.92 2.64
N LEU A 4 4.93 11.70 2.52
CA LEU A 4 5.04 10.96 1.27
C LEU A 4 4.22 9.68 1.40
N LEU A 5 3.35 9.46 0.42
CA LEU A 5 2.48 8.30 0.33
C LEU A 5 2.19 8.03 -1.16
N PRO A 6 2.15 6.76 -1.60
CA PRO A 6 1.69 6.45 -2.95
C PRO A 6 0.24 6.89 -3.18
N PHE A 7 -0.04 7.36 -4.39
CA PHE A 7 -1.41 7.69 -4.82
C PHE A 7 -2.28 6.45 -4.99
N LEU A 8 -1.69 5.34 -5.43
CA LEU A 8 -2.34 4.04 -5.61
C LEU A 8 -1.79 3.05 -4.57
N ILE A 9 -2.67 2.54 -3.71
CA ILE A 9 -2.36 1.61 -2.62
C ILE A 9 -2.90 0.23 -2.99
N HIS A 10 -2.05 -0.80 -2.92
CA HIS A 10 -2.47 -2.16 -3.23
C HIS A 10 -2.82 -2.94 -1.96
N THR A 11 -4.00 -3.57 -1.96
CA THR A 11 -4.43 -4.43 -0.84
C THR A 11 -3.59 -5.70 -0.77
N ASP A 12 -3.51 -6.31 0.41
CA ASP A 12 -2.71 -7.51 0.69
C ASP A 12 -1.21 -7.38 0.35
N SER A 13 -0.71 -6.15 0.22
CA SER A 13 0.71 -5.85 0.04
C SER A 13 1.16 -4.81 1.05
N PRO A 14 2.43 -4.87 1.54
CA PRO A 14 2.95 -3.89 2.47
C PRO A 14 3.27 -2.58 1.74
N GLU A 15 2.51 -1.54 2.04
CA GLU A 15 2.70 -0.18 1.56
C GLU A 15 3.37 0.66 2.65
N LYS A 16 3.92 1.83 2.31
CA LYS A 16 4.64 2.69 3.28
C LYS A 16 4.16 4.12 3.23
N VAL A 17 3.98 4.71 4.41
CA VAL A 17 3.85 6.16 4.57
C VAL A 17 5.12 6.69 5.21
N CYS A 18 5.74 7.70 4.59
CA CYS A 18 6.94 8.33 5.13
C CYS A 18 6.64 9.76 5.54
N VAL A 19 7.14 10.15 6.71
CA VAL A 19 6.99 11.51 7.24
C VAL A 19 8.35 12.09 7.54
N GLN A 20 8.54 13.33 7.10
CA GLN A 20 9.72 14.12 7.38
C GLN A 20 9.31 15.40 8.12
N LEU A 21 9.81 15.53 9.34
CA LEU A 21 9.69 16.72 10.16
C LEU A 21 11.08 17.35 10.24
N THR A 22 11.18 18.63 9.93
CA THR A 22 12.43 19.39 9.99
C THR A 22 12.18 20.78 10.56
N HIS A 23 13.20 21.33 11.22
CA HIS A 23 13.17 22.66 11.83
C HIS A 23 12.03 22.82 12.86
N LEU A 24 11.83 21.81 13.70
CA LEU A 24 10.85 21.87 14.78
C LEU A 24 11.43 22.66 15.96
N ASN A 25 10.69 23.67 16.42
CA ASN A 25 11.03 24.46 17.61
C ASN A 25 10.38 23.92 18.90
N GLU A 26 9.53 22.90 18.77
CA GLU A 26 8.80 22.25 19.86
C GLU A 26 8.61 20.76 19.57
N SER A 27 8.35 19.97 20.61
CA SER A 27 7.96 18.58 20.44
C SER A 27 6.58 18.49 19.80
N VAL A 28 6.42 17.59 18.82
CA VAL A 28 5.15 17.40 18.11
C VAL A 28 4.72 15.95 18.15
N THR A 29 3.41 15.74 18.19
CA THR A 29 2.75 14.44 18.01
C THR A 29 2.29 14.30 16.57
N LEU A 30 2.63 13.18 15.94
CA LEU A 30 2.25 12.83 14.59
C LEU A 30 1.18 11.72 14.61
N SER A 31 0.03 11.98 14.00
CA SER A 31 -0.98 10.96 13.69
C SER A 31 -1.32 10.92 12.20
N ALA A 32 -1.56 9.73 11.69
CA ALA A 32 -2.06 9.52 10.35
C ALA A 32 -3.20 8.50 10.38
N MET A 33 -4.28 8.82 9.71
CA MET A 33 -5.54 8.09 9.76
C MET A 33 -6.05 7.89 8.35
N LEU A 34 -6.45 6.66 8.02
CA LEU A 34 -7.02 6.28 6.75
C LEU A 34 -8.51 5.97 6.93
N GLU A 35 -9.34 6.69 6.19
CA GLU A 35 -10.77 6.42 6.05
C GLU A 35 -10.96 5.51 4.83
N TYR A 36 -11.25 4.23 5.08
CA TYR A 36 -11.41 3.20 4.04
C TYR A 36 -12.58 2.29 4.37
N GLN A 37 -13.50 2.10 3.41
CA GLN A 37 -14.72 1.30 3.57
C GLN A 37 -15.63 1.75 4.74
N GLY A 38 -15.62 3.05 5.07
CA GLY A 38 -16.39 3.57 6.21
C GLY A 38 -15.75 3.27 7.57
N GLU A 39 -14.59 2.61 7.59
CA GLU A 39 -13.78 2.41 8.79
C GLU A 39 -12.64 3.42 8.86
N ASN A 40 -12.33 3.81 10.08
CA ASN A 40 -11.25 4.70 10.42
C ASN A 40 -10.08 3.87 10.97
N ARG A 41 -8.99 3.78 10.20
CA ARG A 41 -7.82 3.00 10.56
C ARG A 41 -6.65 3.93 10.86
N SER A 42 -6.05 3.78 12.04
CA SER A 42 -4.80 4.48 12.35
C SER A 42 -3.64 3.83 11.58
N LEU A 43 -2.88 4.65 10.84
CA LEU A 43 -1.64 4.24 10.17
C LEU A 43 -0.40 4.59 11.00
N ILE A 44 -0.50 5.65 11.81
CA ILE A 44 0.56 6.12 12.71
C ILE A 44 -0.11 6.51 14.03
N ASP A 45 0.24 5.80 15.10
CA ASP A 45 -0.26 6.05 16.46
C ASP A 45 0.63 7.05 17.20
N ASP A 46 0.31 8.34 17.08
CA ASP A 46 0.77 9.43 17.95
C ASP A 46 2.24 9.38 18.35
N VAL A 47 3.13 9.29 17.36
CA VAL A 47 4.58 9.31 17.60
C VAL A 47 5.00 10.71 18.01
N VAL A 48 5.58 10.84 19.21
CA VAL A 48 6.13 12.10 19.72
C VAL A 48 7.56 12.26 19.20
N SER A 49 7.83 13.37 18.53
CA SER A 49 9.17 13.73 18.07
C SER A 49 9.66 15.01 18.73
N GLU A 50 10.85 14.95 19.34
CA GLU A 50 11.53 16.10 19.95
C GLU A 50 12.47 16.84 18.97
N LYS A 51 12.83 16.24 17.82
CA LYS A 51 13.79 16.76 16.83
C LYS A 51 13.34 16.46 15.39
N ASP A 52 14.16 16.86 14.42
CA ASP A 52 14.01 16.47 13.02
C ASP A 52 13.93 14.94 12.90
N VAL A 53 12.86 14.44 12.30
CA VAL A 53 12.58 13.01 12.17
C VAL A 53 12.22 12.67 10.74
N PHE A 54 12.82 11.59 10.25
CA PHE A 54 12.40 10.91 9.04
C PHE A 54 12.07 9.46 9.40
N THR A 55 10.81 9.07 9.22
CA THR A 55 10.37 7.70 9.50
C THR A 55 9.43 7.22 8.41
N CYS A 56 9.50 5.93 8.09
CA CYS A 56 8.60 5.26 7.17
C CYS A 56 7.92 4.11 7.90
N ILE A 57 6.59 4.14 7.93
CA ILE A 57 5.79 3.17 8.67
C ILE A 57 5.08 2.29 7.65
N PRO A 58 5.31 0.96 7.69
CA PRO A 58 4.62 0.04 6.81
C PRO A 58 3.17 -0.15 7.27
N PHE A 59 2.25 -0.30 6.33
CA PHE A 59 0.86 -0.64 6.57
C PHE A 59 0.33 -1.54 5.45
N SER A 60 -0.75 -2.26 5.70
CA SER A 60 -1.40 -3.10 4.69
C SER A 60 -2.91 -2.98 4.81
N LEU A 61 -3.62 -2.99 3.67
CA LEU A 61 -5.08 -2.93 3.64
C LEU A 61 -5.66 -4.27 3.18
N PRO A 62 -6.81 -4.69 3.73
CA PRO A 62 -7.49 -5.89 3.27
C PRO A 62 -8.10 -5.66 1.89
N LYS A 63 -8.24 -6.75 1.13
CA LYS A 63 -8.96 -6.77 -0.15
C LYS A 63 -10.36 -6.16 -0.05
N SER A 64 -10.77 -5.50 -1.12
CA SER A 64 -12.14 -5.02 -1.34
C SER A 64 -12.81 -5.80 -2.47
N ASN A 65 -14.12 -5.62 -2.63
CA ASN A 65 -14.83 -6.14 -3.80
C ASN A 65 -14.49 -5.34 -5.07
N SER A 66 -14.09 -4.08 -4.93
CA SER A 66 -13.79 -3.20 -6.05
C SER A 66 -12.74 -2.15 -5.70
N THR A 67 -12.15 -1.54 -6.73
CA THR A 67 -11.37 -0.31 -6.58
C THR A 67 -12.18 0.73 -5.84
N SER A 68 -11.57 1.35 -4.82
CA SER A 68 -12.24 2.26 -3.90
C SER A 68 -11.40 3.50 -3.65
N ILE A 69 -12.05 4.64 -3.43
CA ILE A 69 -11.37 5.86 -3.00
C ILE A 69 -11.30 5.85 -1.48
N ALA A 70 -10.12 6.11 -0.93
CA ALA A 70 -9.90 6.31 0.49
C ALA A 70 -9.41 7.74 0.77
N PHE A 71 -9.57 8.20 2.00
CA PHE A 71 -9.05 9.50 2.43
C PHE A 71 -8.00 9.30 3.52
N ILE A 72 -6.79 9.81 3.28
CA ILE A 72 -5.77 9.90 4.31
C ILE A 72 -5.83 11.28 4.96
N THR A 73 -5.89 11.31 6.28
CA THR A 73 -5.74 12.52 7.08
C THR A 73 -4.47 12.40 7.91
N VAL A 74 -3.55 13.35 7.73
CA VAL A 74 -2.35 13.47 8.56
C VAL A 74 -2.45 14.70 9.43
N MET A 75 -2.14 14.54 10.71
CA MET A 75 -2.14 15.59 11.71
C MET A 75 -0.77 15.64 12.40
N VAL A 76 -0.23 16.85 12.51
CA VAL A 76 0.96 17.14 13.31
C VAL A 76 0.55 18.18 14.32
N LYS A 77 0.64 17.86 15.61
CA LYS A 77 0.19 18.71 16.70
C LYS A 77 1.30 18.90 17.72
N GLY A 78 1.74 20.14 17.90
CA GLY A 78 2.58 20.55 19.01
C GLY A 78 1.80 21.47 19.96
N VAL A 79 2.53 22.21 20.78
CA VAL A 79 1.95 23.16 21.74
C VAL A 79 1.41 24.39 21.02
N THR A 80 2.13 24.88 20.01
CA THR A 80 1.78 26.09 19.24
C THR A 80 1.48 25.79 17.78
N LEU A 81 2.00 24.69 17.25
CA LEU A 81 1.85 24.29 15.86
C LEU A 81 0.74 23.26 15.71
N GLN A 82 -0.15 23.47 14.73
CA GLN A 82 -1.11 22.46 14.33
C GLN A 82 -1.22 22.44 12.80
N PHE A 83 -0.86 21.30 12.22
CA PHE A 83 -1.01 21.05 10.79
C PHE A 83 -1.97 19.89 10.57
N ARG A 84 -2.84 20.05 9.58
CA ARG A 84 -3.75 19.01 9.13
C ARG A 84 -3.78 18.99 7.61
N SER A 85 -3.59 17.82 7.04
CA SER A 85 -3.71 17.60 5.59
C SER A 85 -4.62 16.42 5.34
N ARG A 86 -5.56 16.56 4.40
CA ARG A 86 -6.42 15.48 3.95
C ARG A 86 -6.30 15.32 2.44
N LYS A 87 -6.05 14.09 1.98
CA LYS A 87 -5.89 13.77 0.55
C LYS A 87 -6.65 12.49 0.22
N SER A 88 -7.21 12.45 -0.99
CA SER A 88 -7.82 11.24 -1.56
C SER A 88 -6.75 10.38 -2.22
N VAL A 89 -6.86 9.07 -2.04
CA VAL A 89 -6.00 8.06 -2.65
C VAL A 89 -6.85 6.94 -3.24
N LEU A 90 -6.28 6.21 -4.19
CA LEU A 90 -6.94 5.08 -4.82
C LEU A 90 -6.46 3.78 -4.15
N VAL A 91 -7.40 2.93 -3.77
CA VAL A 91 -7.13 1.59 -3.25
C VAL A 91 -7.60 0.57 -4.27
N GLN A 92 -6.70 -0.30 -4.71
CA GLN A 92 -6.97 -1.37 -5.67
C GLN A 92 -6.49 -2.70 -5.10
N ASN A 93 -7.13 -3.80 -5.51
CA ASN A 93 -6.62 -5.11 -5.13
C ASN A 93 -5.28 -5.42 -5.78
N SER A 94 -4.39 -6.09 -5.04
CA SER A 94 -3.23 -6.70 -5.67
C SER A 94 -3.68 -7.75 -6.67
N GLU A 95 -3.22 -7.59 -7.91
CA GLU A 95 -3.38 -8.56 -8.99
C GLU A 95 -2.09 -9.36 -9.12
N SER A 96 -2.23 -10.64 -9.47
CA SER A 96 -1.11 -11.53 -9.78
C SER A 96 -0.79 -11.50 -11.27
N LEU A 97 0.48 -11.74 -11.58
CA LEU A 97 0.96 -11.93 -12.94
C LEU A 97 0.88 -13.40 -13.29
N VAL A 98 -0.05 -13.77 -14.17
CA VAL A 98 -0.27 -15.16 -14.58
C VAL A 98 0.34 -15.43 -15.95
N PHE A 99 1.22 -16.41 -16.01
CA PHE A 99 1.89 -16.86 -17.24
C PHE A 99 1.52 -18.30 -17.56
N ILE A 100 1.25 -18.57 -18.84
CA ILE A 100 1.03 -19.92 -19.36
C ILE A 100 2.18 -20.26 -20.29
N GLN A 101 2.83 -21.40 -20.04
CA GLN A 101 3.87 -21.92 -20.92
C GLN A 101 3.50 -23.34 -21.33
N THR A 102 3.46 -23.57 -22.63
CA THR A 102 3.29 -24.89 -23.23
C THR A 102 4.64 -25.57 -23.46
N ASP A 103 4.64 -26.89 -23.58
CA ASP A 103 5.86 -27.66 -23.89
C ASP A 103 6.40 -27.35 -25.29
N LYS A 104 5.54 -26.92 -26.23
CA LYS A 104 5.91 -26.53 -27.60
C LYS A 104 5.08 -25.34 -28.09
N PRO A 105 5.59 -24.56 -29.05
CA PRO A 105 4.84 -23.45 -29.65
C PRO A 105 3.83 -23.90 -30.73
N VAL A 106 3.97 -25.08 -31.32
CA VAL A 106 3.10 -25.60 -32.40
C VAL A 106 2.87 -27.11 -32.23
N TYR A 107 1.63 -27.57 -32.49
CA TYR A 107 1.21 -28.97 -32.36
C TYR A 107 0.63 -29.51 -33.67
N LYS A 108 0.85 -30.80 -33.91
CA LYS A 108 0.14 -31.57 -34.95
C LYS A 108 -1.18 -32.11 -34.39
N PRO A 109 -2.18 -32.39 -35.27
CA PRO A 109 -3.41 -33.06 -34.85
C PRO A 109 -3.12 -34.37 -34.09
N GLY A 110 -3.82 -34.59 -32.98
CA GLY A 110 -3.68 -35.78 -32.12
C GLY A 110 -2.55 -35.71 -31.08
N GLN A 111 -1.74 -34.65 -31.05
CA GLN A 111 -0.73 -34.49 -29.99
C GLN A 111 -1.35 -33.99 -28.69
N THR A 112 -0.92 -34.57 -27.57
CA THR A 112 -1.23 -34.05 -26.23
C THR A 112 -0.42 -32.77 -25.95
N VAL A 113 -1.10 -31.76 -25.41
CA VAL A 113 -0.50 -30.50 -24.97
C VAL A 113 -0.17 -30.60 -23.48
N LEU A 114 1.08 -30.37 -23.12
CA LEU A 114 1.49 -30.20 -21.74
C LEU A 114 1.75 -28.71 -21.50
N PHE A 115 1.28 -28.19 -20.37
CA PHE A 115 1.47 -26.79 -20.03
C PHE A 115 1.67 -26.62 -18.53
N ARG A 116 2.27 -25.48 -18.16
CA ARG A 116 2.39 -25.01 -16.80
C ARG A 116 1.83 -23.61 -16.67
N ILE A 117 1.17 -23.36 -15.55
CA ILE A 117 0.67 -22.05 -15.14
C ILE A 117 1.54 -21.58 -13.98
N ILE A 118 2.00 -20.33 -14.04
CA ILE A 118 2.81 -19.71 -12.99
C ILE A 118 2.11 -18.42 -12.59
N SER A 119 1.88 -18.22 -11.29
CA SER A 119 1.39 -16.97 -10.70
C SER A 119 2.55 -16.31 -9.94
N LEU A 120 2.80 -15.02 -10.22
CA LEU A 120 3.84 -14.22 -9.60
C LEU A 120 3.25 -12.95 -8.98
N ASP A 121 3.90 -12.41 -7.95
CA ASP A 121 3.62 -11.06 -7.47
C ASP A 121 4.35 -10.00 -8.33
N LYS A 122 4.22 -8.74 -7.92
CA LYS A 122 4.82 -7.60 -8.63
C LYS A 122 6.35 -7.55 -8.57
N ASP A 123 6.93 -8.18 -7.56
CA ASP A 123 8.37 -8.32 -7.39
C ASP A 123 8.88 -9.64 -8.02
N PHE A 124 8.01 -10.34 -8.76
CA PHE A 124 8.26 -11.60 -9.45
C PHE A 124 8.53 -12.80 -8.51
N TYR A 125 8.11 -12.73 -7.25
CA TYR A 125 8.12 -13.90 -6.37
C TYR A 125 6.93 -14.82 -6.66
N PRO A 126 7.10 -16.15 -6.57
CA PRO A 126 6.03 -17.10 -6.83
C PRO A 126 4.92 -17.00 -5.78
N LEU A 127 3.67 -16.96 -6.28
CA LEU A 127 2.47 -16.97 -5.45
C LEU A 127 1.79 -18.34 -5.48
N ASN A 128 1.38 -18.83 -4.31
CA ASN A 128 0.55 -20.04 -4.19
C ASN A 128 -0.93 -19.66 -4.29
N GLU A 129 -1.35 -19.29 -5.50
CA GLU A 129 -2.73 -18.91 -5.80
C GLU A 129 -3.49 -20.08 -6.45
N LYS A 130 -4.77 -20.22 -6.11
CA LYS A 130 -5.68 -21.08 -6.87
C LYS A 130 -6.11 -20.31 -8.11
N VAL A 131 -5.61 -20.74 -9.27
CA VAL A 131 -6.13 -20.31 -10.56
C VAL A 131 -7.36 -21.16 -10.84
N GLU A 132 -8.55 -20.60 -10.65
CA GLU A 132 -9.84 -21.23 -10.96
C GLU A 132 -10.20 -21.13 -12.45
#